data_AF-A0AAU0TI43-F1
#
_entry.id   AF-A0AAU0TI43-F1
#
_cell.length_a   1.000
_cell.length_b   1.000
_cell.length_c   1.000
_cell.angle_alpha   90.00
_cell.angle_beta   90.00
_cell.angle_gamma   90.00
#
_symmetry.space_group_name_H-M   'P 1'
#
loop_
_entity.id
_entity.type
_entity.pdbx_description
1 polymer ?
#
loop_
_entity_poly.entity_id
_entity_poly.type
_entity_poly.pdbx_seq_one_letter_code
_entity_poly.pdbx_strand_id
1 'polypeptide(L)'
;MRFKIIAVAALALLAGCASPPPPEPGSAASKVVAMGPLKNIVVGAMRVARENGFMTVNVQLSNTLNSNKTFYYRFAWLGQEGFPIAEEETWKSMTMYGAQTSFIQAIAPTAKALDFRLEIKTP
;
A
#
# COMPACT_ATOMS: atom_id res chain seq x y z
N MET A 1 -33.87 -48.41 -12.70
CA MET A 1 -32.57 -48.01 -12.10
C MET A 1 -31.58 -47.49 -13.14
N ARG A 2 -31.90 -46.41 -13.88
CA ARG A 2 -30.99 -45.86 -14.93
C ARG A 2 -30.98 -44.32 -15.02
N PHE A 3 -31.52 -43.63 -14.02
CA PHE A 3 -31.75 -42.17 -14.05
C PHE A 3 -31.08 -41.41 -12.89
N LYS A 4 -30.05 -41.97 -12.26
CA LYS A 4 -29.40 -41.38 -11.07
C LYS A 4 -27.95 -40.90 -11.28
N ILE A 5 -27.50 -40.67 -12.51
CA ILE A 5 -26.09 -40.30 -12.77
C ILE A 5 -25.93 -38.91 -13.42
N ILE A 6 -27.01 -38.24 -13.85
CA ILE A 6 -26.88 -36.99 -14.64
C ILE A 6 -26.83 -35.72 -13.76
N ALA A 7 -27.12 -35.79 -12.45
CA ALA A 7 -27.35 -34.59 -11.64
C ALA A 7 -26.10 -33.98 -10.95
N VAL A 8 -24.88 -34.47 -11.19
CA VAL A 8 -23.69 -34.04 -10.41
C VAL A 8 -22.72 -33.14 -11.18
N ALA A 9 -22.85 -33.01 -12.51
CA ALA A 9 -21.82 -32.34 -13.31
C ALA A 9 -22.02 -30.83 -13.55
N ALA A 10 -23.05 -30.19 -13.00
CA ALA A 10 -23.40 -28.80 -13.33
C ALA A 10 -22.99 -27.74 -12.28
N LEU A 11 -22.38 -28.13 -11.15
CA LEU A 11 -22.17 -27.23 -9.99
C LEU A 11 -20.71 -26.79 -9.79
N ALA A 12 -19.88 -26.71 -10.84
CA ALA A 12 -18.44 -26.50 -10.71
C ALA A 12 -17.88 -25.20 -11.35
N LEU A 13 -18.71 -24.20 -11.68
CA LEU A 13 -18.26 -23.03 -12.47
C LEU A 13 -18.34 -21.65 -11.82
N LEU A 14 -18.50 -21.54 -10.50
CA LEU A 14 -18.52 -20.23 -9.81
C LEU A 14 -17.38 -20.01 -8.82
N ALA A 15 -16.20 -20.59 -9.09
CA ALA A 15 -14.96 -20.15 -8.46
C ALA A 15 -14.52 -18.82 -9.11
N GLY A 16 -15.28 -17.74 -8.89
CA GLY A 16 -14.85 -16.40 -9.24
C GLY A 16 -13.67 -16.01 -8.34
N CYS A 17 -12.52 -15.74 -8.93
CA CYS A 17 -11.40 -15.14 -8.22
C CYS A 17 -11.85 -13.78 -7.67
N ALA A 18 -12.18 -13.72 -6.38
CA ALA A 18 -12.45 -12.47 -5.69
C ALA A 18 -11.14 -11.69 -5.58
N SER A 19 -10.83 -10.85 -6.57
CA SER A 19 -9.83 -9.80 -6.39
C SER A 19 -10.37 -8.81 -5.35
N PRO A 20 -9.59 -8.40 -4.34
CA PRO A 20 -10.03 -7.39 -3.39
C PRO A 20 -10.41 -6.10 -4.16
N PRO A 21 -11.48 -5.39 -3.75
CA PRO A 21 -11.88 -4.16 -4.41
C PRO A 21 -10.73 -3.15 -4.39
N PRO A 22 -10.58 -2.32 -5.44
CA PRO A 22 -9.61 -1.23 -5.43
C PRO A 22 -9.79 -0.34 -4.19
N PRO A 23 -8.71 0.29 -3.68
CA PRO A 23 -8.81 1.25 -2.59
C PRO A 23 -9.87 2.32 -2.89
N GLU A 24 -10.67 2.66 -1.89
CA GLU A 24 -11.68 3.72 -2.01
C GLU A 24 -11.00 5.04 -2.43
N PRO A 25 -11.50 5.75 -3.45
CA PRO A 25 -10.96 7.05 -3.86
C PRO A 25 -10.89 8.02 -2.68
N GLY A 26 -9.73 8.64 -2.46
CA GLY A 26 -9.53 9.58 -1.35
C GLY A 26 -9.11 8.93 -0.03
N SER A 27 -9.14 7.59 0.07
CA SER A 27 -8.54 6.87 1.21
C SER A 27 -7.02 7.01 1.23
N ALA A 28 -6.40 6.86 2.40
CA ALA A 28 -4.94 6.84 2.51
C ALA A 28 -4.29 5.76 1.63
N ALA A 29 -4.95 4.60 1.47
CA ALA A 29 -4.49 3.53 0.60
C ALA A 29 -4.47 3.91 -0.89
N SER A 30 -5.32 4.85 -1.33
CA SER A 30 -5.28 5.40 -2.69
C SER A 30 -4.08 6.31 -2.97
N LYS A 31 -3.28 6.64 -1.95
CA LYS A 31 -2.12 7.55 -2.04
C LYS A 31 -0.79 6.84 -2.29
N VAL A 32 -0.82 5.52 -2.51
CA VAL A 32 0.37 4.71 -2.80
C VAL A 32 0.68 4.76 -4.29
N VAL A 33 1.91 5.11 -4.66
CA VAL A 33 2.39 5.10 -6.04
C VAL A 33 3.63 4.22 -6.15
N ALA A 34 3.47 3.09 -6.84
CA ALA A 34 4.56 2.19 -7.14
C ALA A 34 5.31 2.67 -8.39
N MET A 35 6.61 2.91 -8.27
CA MET A 35 7.48 3.20 -9.42
C MET A 35 8.00 1.90 -10.03
N GLY A 36 7.15 1.29 -10.86
CA GLY A 36 7.35 -0.03 -11.42
C GLY A 36 6.65 -1.14 -10.63
N PRO A 37 6.81 -2.42 -11.02
CA PRO A 37 6.14 -3.53 -10.37
C PRO A 37 6.58 -3.66 -8.91
N LEU A 38 5.64 -3.52 -7.97
CA LEU A 38 5.92 -3.72 -6.55
C LEU A 38 5.98 -5.22 -6.26
N LYS A 39 7.19 -5.76 -6.10
CA LYS A 39 7.40 -7.19 -5.87
C LYS A 39 7.45 -7.48 -4.38
N ASN A 40 6.63 -8.41 -3.88
CA ASN A 40 6.72 -9.01 -2.55
C ASN A 40 6.79 -8.04 -1.33
N ILE A 41 6.43 -6.78 -1.52
CA ILE A 41 6.19 -5.82 -0.45
C ILE A 41 4.74 -5.40 -0.61
N VAL A 42 3.93 -5.69 0.38
CA VAL A 42 2.51 -5.35 0.40
C VAL A 42 2.33 -4.14 1.30
N VAL A 43 1.65 -3.12 0.78
CA VAL A 43 1.20 -1.99 1.59
C VAL A 43 -0.13 -2.36 2.24
N GLY A 44 -0.15 -2.38 3.57
CA GLY A 44 -1.31 -2.75 4.38
C GLY A 44 -2.06 -1.52 4.88
N ALA A 45 -2.51 -1.59 6.13
CA ALA A 45 -3.25 -0.50 6.77
C ALA A 45 -2.43 0.80 6.82
N MET A 46 -3.11 1.91 6.56
CA MET A 46 -2.54 3.25 6.64
C MET A 46 -3.34 4.08 7.64
N ARG A 47 -2.64 4.84 8.48
CA ARG A 47 -3.24 5.79 9.42
C ARG A 47 -2.66 7.17 9.16
N VAL A 48 -3.53 8.16 9.14
CA VAL A 48 -3.17 9.56 9.01
C VAL A 48 -3.70 10.28 10.24
N ALA A 49 -2.86 11.07 10.86
CA ALA A 49 -3.19 11.88 12.02
C ALA A 49 -2.67 13.30 11.82
N ARG A 50 -3.10 14.20 12.71
CA ARG A 50 -2.54 15.54 12.81
C ARG A 50 -2.05 15.78 14.21
N GLU A 51 -0.75 15.96 14.35
CA GLU A 51 -0.05 16.12 15.63
C GLU A 51 0.64 17.48 15.60
N ASN A 52 0.28 18.37 16.55
CA ASN A 52 0.80 19.73 16.62
C ASN A 52 0.69 20.54 15.31
N GLY A 53 -0.35 20.28 14.52
CA GLY A 53 -0.59 20.93 13.22
C GLY A 53 0.14 20.31 12.03
N PHE A 54 1.00 19.32 12.26
CA PHE A 54 1.70 18.59 11.21
C PHE A 54 0.96 17.29 10.87
N MET A 55 0.92 16.95 9.59
CA MET A 55 0.38 15.67 9.15
C MET A 55 1.38 14.57 9.49
N THR A 56 0.90 13.53 10.17
CA THR A 56 1.67 12.32 10.49
C THR A 56 1.04 11.14 9.76
N VAL A 57 1.85 10.38 9.03
CA VAL A 57 1.42 9.19 8.29
C VAL A 57 2.12 7.97 8.84
N ASN A 58 1.36 6.91 9.12
CA ASN A 58 1.87 5.60 9.52
C ASN A 58 1.37 4.56 8.53
N VAL A 59 2.28 3.76 7.97
CA VAL A 59 1.98 2.79 6.90
C VAL A 59 2.51 1.43 7.31
N GLN A 60 1.61 0.44 7.31
CA GLN A 60 1.97 -0.95 7.46
C GLN A 60 2.57 -1.49 6.15
N LEU A 61 3.67 -2.22 6.26
CA LEU A 61 4.31 -2.92 5.16
C LEU A 61 4.53 -4.38 5.56
N SER A 62 4.34 -5.30 4.62
CA SER A 62 4.58 -6.74 4.83
C SER A 62 5.46 -7.31 3.72
N ASN A 63 6.49 -8.06 4.09
CA ASN A 63 7.28 -8.87 3.16
C ASN A 63 6.62 -10.23 2.98
N THR A 64 6.24 -10.57 1.75
CA THR A 64 5.56 -11.84 1.45
C THR A 64 6.52 -13.00 1.20
N LEU A 65 7.83 -12.76 1.15
CA LEU A 65 8.85 -13.81 1.04
C LEU A 65 9.26 -14.34 2.41
N ASN A 66 9.78 -15.57 2.45
CA ASN A 66 10.49 -16.11 3.61
C ASN A 66 11.94 -15.61 3.70
N SER A 67 12.44 -14.89 2.69
CA SER A 67 13.77 -14.28 2.64
C SER A 67 13.71 -12.77 2.88
N ASN A 68 14.85 -12.18 3.19
CA ASN A 68 14.97 -10.73 3.34
C ASN A 68 14.71 -10.02 2.02
N LYS A 69 14.13 -8.83 2.09
CA LYS A 69 13.86 -7.99 0.92
C LYS A 69 14.12 -6.52 1.22
N THR A 70 14.94 -5.90 0.37
CA THR A 70 15.17 -4.45 0.39
C THR A 70 14.25 -3.77 -0.60
N PHE A 71 13.73 -2.61 -0.22
CA PHE A 71 12.94 -1.71 -1.06
C PHE A 71 13.27 -0.26 -0.71
N TYR A 72 12.81 0.66 -1.56
CA TYR A 72 13.02 2.07 -1.39
C TYR A 72 11.69 2.79 -1.34
N TYR A 73 11.59 3.80 -0.47
CA TYR A 73 10.38 4.59 -0.32
C TYR A 73 10.69 6.05 -0.02
N ARG A 74 9.72 6.93 -0.27
CA ARG A 74 9.74 8.33 0.17
C ARG A 74 8.33 8.91 0.19
N PHE A 75 8.17 10.03 0.87
CA PHE A 75 6.91 10.78 0.89
C PHE A 75 7.02 12.04 0.05
N ALA A 76 6.03 12.28 -0.80
CA ALA A 76 5.80 13.60 -1.40
C ALA A 76 4.65 14.26 -0.64
N TRP A 77 4.89 15.45 -0.08
CA TRP A 77 3.91 16.18 0.71
C TRP A 77 3.17 17.19 -0.18
N LEU A 78 1.84 17.15 -0.14
CA LEU A 78 0.99 17.85 -1.08
C LEU A 78 0.10 18.87 -0.37
N GLY A 79 -0.17 19.98 -1.06
CA GLY A 79 -1.16 20.98 -0.64
C GLY A 79 -2.57 20.57 -1.06
N GLN A 80 -3.54 21.47 -0.82
CA GLN A 80 -4.95 21.26 -1.14
C GLN A 80 -5.20 20.91 -2.61
N GLU A 81 -4.48 21.58 -3.51
CA GLU A 81 -4.61 21.42 -4.96
C GLU A 81 -3.75 20.26 -5.51
N GLY A 82 -3.14 19.44 -4.63
CA GLY A 82 -2.32 18.30 -5.03
C GLY A 82 -0.90 18.64 -5.50
N PHE A 83 -0.49 19.91 -5.45
CA PHE A 83 0.88 20.31 -5.77
C PHE A 83 1.84 20.00 -4.61
N PRO A 84 3.12 19.66 -4.89
CA PRO A 84 4.15 19.56 -3.86
C PRO A 84 4.31 20.88 -3.08
N ILE A 85 4.34 20.79 -1.75
CA ILE A 85 4.50 21.95 -0.85
C ILE A 85 5.78 21.87 0.00
N ALA A 86 6.63 20.90 -0.30
CA ALA A 86 7.92 20.67 0.32
C ALA A 86 8.94 20.22 -0.73
N GLU A 87 10.21 20.29 -0.38
CA GLU A 87 11.29 19.71 -1.18
C GLU A 87 11.10 18.20 -1.33
N GLU A 88 11.58 17.67 -2.46
CA GLU A 88 11.50 16.26 -2.77
C GLU A 88 12.34 15.44 -1.78
N GLU A 89 11.71 14.51 -1.06
CA GLU A 89 12.42 13.62 -0.16
C GLU A 89 13.41 12.72 -0.91
N THR A 90 14.56 12.49 -0.30
CA THR A 90 15.51 11.47 -0.77
C THR A 90 14.92 10.07 -0.56
N TRP A 91 15.29 9.14 -1.44
CA TRP A 91 14.87 7.74 -1.31
C TRP A 91 15.45 7.13 -0.04
N LYS A 92 14.58 6.67 0.86
CA LYS A 92 14.94 5.89 2.04
C LYS A 92 15.00 4.41 1.67
N SER A 93 16.05 3.72 2.09
CA SER A 93 16.18 2.27 1.94
C SER A 93 15.68 1.57 3.20
N MET A 94 14.91 0.49 3.05
CA MET A 94 14.48 -0.36 4.15
C MET A 94 14.60 -1.82 3.75
N THR A 95 15.20 -2.62 4.64
CA THR A 95 15.23 -4.08 4.53
C THR A 95 14.23 -4.68 5.50
N MET A 96 13.36 -5.54 4.99
CA MET A 96 12.45 -6.35 5.80
C MET A 96 12.90 -7.81 5.78
N TYR A 97 12.90 -8.44 6.94
CA TYR A 97 13.16 -9.87 7.08
C TYR A 97 12.01 -10.71 6.49
N GLY A 98 12.26 -11.99 6.30
CA GLY A 98 11.24 -12.93 5.81
C GLY A 98 9.97 -12.90 6.66
N ALA A 99 8.81 -12.86 6.00
CA ALA A 99 7.47 -12.78 6.59
C ALA A 99 7.25 -11.59 7.54
N GLN A 100 8.18 -10.63 7.61
CA GLN A 100 8.09 -9.52 8.54
C GLN A 100 6.94 -8.59 8.13
N THR A 101 6.20 -8.13 9.14
CA THR A 101 5.35 -6.93 9.05
C THR A 101 5.98 -5.83 9.87
N SER A 102 6.05 -4.63 9.33
CA SER A 102 6.63 -3.45 9.98
C SER A 102 5.82 -2.20 9.64
N PHE A 103 6.18 -1.08 10.26
CA PHE A 103 5.55 0.21 10.02
C PHE A 103 6.60 1.25 9.69
N ILE A 104 6.32 2.05 8.66
CA ILE A 104 7.05 3.29 8.41
C ILE A 104 6.21 4.46 8.87
N GLN A 105 6.85 5.45 9.48
CA GLN A 105 6.23 6.68 9.92
C GLN A 105 6.93 7.86 9.25
N ALA A 106 6.15 8.86 8.84
CA ALA A 106 6.67 10.13 8.36
C ALA A 106 5.80 11.29 8.87
N ILE A 107 6.44 12.42 9.13
CA ILE A 107 5.80 13.66 9.55
C ILE A 107 6.07 14.69 8.46
N ALA A 108 5.03 15.42 8.06
CA ALA A 108 5.17 16.48 7.08
C ALA A 108 6.18 17.54 7.54
N PRO A 109 7.05 18.04 6.66
CA PRO A 109 8.04 19.05 7.02
C PRO A 109 7.41 20.44 7.25
N THR A 110 6.13 20.62 6.89
CA THR A 110 5.39 21.85 7.08
C THR A 110 3.94 21.57 7.44
N ALA A 111 3.35 22.42 8.27
CA ALA A 111 1.93 22.36 8.63
C ALA A 111 0.99 22.65 7.45
N LYS A 112 1.51 23.12 6.31
CA LYS A 112 0.74 23.35 5.07
C LYS A 112 0.42 22.07 4.30
N ALA A 113 1.00 20.93 4.68
CA ALA A 113 0.68 19.64 4.08
C ALA A 113 -0.76 19.25 4.40
N LEU A 114 -1.56 19.01 3.36
CA LEU A 114 -2.95 18.60 3.44
C LEU A 114 -3.19 17.22 2.82
N ASP A 115 -2.22 16.72 2.06
CA ASP A 115 -2.23 15.39 1.50
C ASP A 115 -0.79 14.89 1.33
N PHE A 116 -0.63 13.63 0.94
CA PHE A 116 0.67 13.03 0.67
C PHE A 116 0.57 11.99 -0.44
N ARG A 117 1.73 11.57 -0.93
CA ARG A 117 1.91 10.38 -1.75
C ARG A 117 3.03 9.54 -1.17
N LEU A 118 2.78 8.25 -0.95
CA LEU A 118 3.83 7.28 -0.65
C LEU A 118 4.37 6.74 -1.97
N GLU A 119 5.58 7.11 -2.32
CA GLU A 119 6.28 6.58 -3.48
C GLU A 119 7.13 5.39 -3.05
N ILE A 120 6.97 4.25 -3.73
CA ILE A 120 7.65 3.01 -3.38
C ILE A 120 8.21 2.32 -4.62
N LYS A 121 9.40 1.74 -4.51
CA LYS A 121 9.99 0.90 -5.56
C LYS A 121 10.75 -0.27 -4.97
N THR A 122 10.76 -1.36 -5.73
CA THR A 122 11.60 -2.52 -5.44
C THR A 122 12.60 -2.69 -6.57
N PRO A 123 13.87 -3.00 -6.26
CA PRO A 123 14.86 -3.34 -7.28
C PRO A 123 14.46 -4.60 -8.05
#